data_AF-A0A843BQ83-F1
#
_entry.id   AF-A0A843BQ83-F1
#
_cell.length_a   1.000
_cell.length_b   1.000
_cell.length_c   1.000
_cell.angle_alpha   90.00
_cell.angle_beta   90.00
_cell.angle_gamma   90.00
#
_symmetry.space_group_name_H-M   'P 1'
#
loop_
_entity.id
_entity.type
_entity.pdbx_description
1 polymer ?
#
loop_
_entity_poly.entity_id
_entity_poly.type
_entity_poly.pdbx_seq_one_letter_code
_entity_poly.pdbx_strand_id
1 'polypeptide(L)'
;MYGYIILRDIPKEEAQLDVAIYEIKGGFRGFAEVKPGIHYVTVKDDGKMVEGFWCEVKSNDTVIKRYDYQSKSFVDCEPEEELRYKDMAISGAMNQALFPVMKKSYSLVQFWLELTSYLKYENYPFTLHKEEPMTPPTELTPKEL
;
A
#
# COMPACT_ATOMS: atom_id res chain seq x y z
N MET A 1 -11.19 14.86 -0.49
CA MET A 1 -11.89 13.67 -0.02
C MET A 1 -10.86 12.54 0.08
N TYR A 2 -10.95 11.70 1.10
CA TYR A 2 -9.95 10.67 1.43
C TYR A 2 -10.62 9.32 1.61
N GLY A 3 -9.84 8.24 1.60
CA GLY A 3 -10.27 6.90 1.97
C GLY A 3 -9.49 6.38 3.18
N TYR A 4 -9.71 5.10 3.46
CA TYR A 4 -9.15 4.38 4.60
C TYR A 4 -8.59 3.03 4.16
N ILE A 5 -7.54 2.58 4.85
CA ILE A 5 -7.01 1.22 4.72
C ILE A 5 -7.00 0.62 6.12
N ILE A 6 -7.72 -0.47 6.34
CA ILE A 6 -7.79 -1.19 7.61
C ILE A 6 -6.99 -2.48 7.49
N LEU A 7 -6.07 -2.66 8.43
CA LEU A 7 -5.20 -3.82 8.52
C LEU A 7 -5.53 -4.59 9.79
N ARG A 8 -5.96 -5.83 9.63
CA ARG A 8 -6.33 -6.71 10.73
C ARG A 8 -5.28 -7.76 10.99
N ASP A 9 -5.15 -8.06 12.27
CA ASP A 9 -4.31 -9.15 12.78
C ASP A 9 -2.85 -9.07 12.32
N ILE A 10 -2.36 -7.86 12.02
CA ILE A 10 -0.98 -7.65 11.59
C ILE A 10 0.03 -7.77 12.75
N PRO A 11 1.29 -8.11 12.46
CA PRO A 11 2.36 -8.05 13.44
C PRO A 11 2.53 -6.62 13.97
N LYS A 12 3.00 -6.48 15.21
CA LYS A 12 3.15 -5.17 15.88
C LYS A 12 4.56 -4.61 15.73
N GLU A 13 5.09 -4.63 14.52
CA GLU A 13 6.44 -4.18 14.19
C GLU A 13 6.40 -2.90 13.34
N GLU A 14 6.32 -3.04 12.03
CA GLU A 14 6.28 -1.94 11.06
C GLU A 14 5.20 -2.21 10.01
N ALA A 15 4.56 -1.14 9.54
CA ALA A 15 3.70 -1.15 8.37
C ALA A 15 4.29 -0.17 7.33
N GLN A 16 4.26 -0.56 6.08
CA GLN A 16 4.60 0.31 4.96
C GLN A 16 3.34 0.60 4.16
N LEU A 17 3.14 1.88 3.85
CA LEU A 17 2.19 2.33 2.84
C LEU A 17 3.00 3.08 1.79
N ASP A 18 2.95 2.58 0.57
CA ASP A 18 3.65 3.12 -0.59
C ASP A 18 5.16 3.17 -0.33
N VAL A 19 5.77 4.36 -0.38
CA VAL A 19 7.20 4.59 -0.10
C VAL A 19 7.49 4.84 1.38
N ALA A 20 6.47 4.93 2.24
CA ALA A 20 6.61 5.37 3.63
C ALA A 20 6.49 4.19 4.61
N ILE A 21 7.44 4.10 5.54
CA ILE A 21 7.49 3.07 6.59
C ILE A 21 7.10 3.70 7.94
N TYR A 22 6.27 2.99 8.70
CA TYR A 22 5.69 3.43 9.96
C TYR A 22 5.90 2.38 11.04
N GLU A 23 6.42 2.78 12.20
CA GLU A 23 6.42 1.93 13.39
C GLU A 23 5.00 1.72 13.90
N ILE A 24 4.63 0.46 14.14
CA ILE A 24 3.33 0.11 14.70
C ILE A 24 3.36 0.32 16.21
N LYS A 25 2.55 1.25 16.69
CA LYS A 25 2.36 1.52 18.12
C LYS A 25 0.99 1.03 18.59
N GLY A 26 0.86 0.77 19.88
CA GLY A 26 -0.32 0.12 20.48
C GLY A 26 -1.65 0.68 19.97
N GLY A 27 -2.51 -0.20 19.47
CA GLY A 27 -3.84 0.16 18.95
C GLY A 27 -3.89 0.49 17.45
N PHE A 28 -2.76 0.53 16.74
CA PHE A 28 -2.75 0.73 15.28
C PHE A 28 -3.61 -0.32 14.56
N ARG A 29 -4.42 0.16 13.61
CA ARG A 29 -5.33 -0.65 12.78
C ARG A 29 -5.25 -0.30 11.29
N GLY A 30 -4.26 0.49 10.88
CA GLY A 30 -4.07 0.91 9.49
C GLY A 30 -4.02 2.43 9.33
N PHE A 31 -4.54 2.92 8.23
CA PHE A 31 -4.31 4.25 7.71
C PHE A 31 -5.61 5.01 7.44
N ALA A 32 -5.65 6.27 7.85
CA ALA A 32 -6.69 7.23 7.55
C ALA A 32 -6.14 8.37 6.69
N GLU A 33 -7.05 9.15 6.11
CA GLU A 33 -6.71 10.25 5.20
C GLU A 33 -5.93 9.77 3.97
N VAL A 34 -6.14 8.54 3.51
CA VAL A 34 -5.44 8.00 2.33
C VAL A 34 -5.98 8.70 1.08
N LYS A 35 -5.09 9.19 0.22
CA LYS A 35 -5.51 9.83 -1.03
C LYS A 35 -6.13 8.78 -1.95
N PRO A 36 -7.13 9.14 -2.77
CA PRO A 36 -7.63 8.21 -3.79
C PRO A 36 -6.53 7.88 -4.80
N GLY A 37 -6.45 6.61 -5.20
CA GLY A 37 -5.42 6.13 -6.14
C GLY A 37 -4.99 4.70 -5.87
N ILE A 38 -3.91 4.30 -6.54
CA ILE A 38 -3.29 2.98 -6.38
C ILE A 38 -2.29 3.04 -5.22
N HIS A 39 -2.34 2.06 -4.33
CA HIS A 39 -1.47 1.96 -3.18
C HIS A 39 -0.88 0.56 -3.04
N TYR A 40 0.31 0.50 -2.46
CA TYR A 40 0.93 -0.75 -2.04
C TYR A 40 1.09 -0.78 -0.52
N VAL A 41 0.69 -1.88 0.10
CA VAL A 41 0.73 -2.04 1.55
C VAL A 41 1.44 -3.33 1.92
N THR A 42 2.34 -3.26 2.89
CA THR A 42 3.00 -4.44 3.47
C THR A 42 3.30 -4.20 4.94
N VAL A 43 3.63 -5.27 5.66
CA VAL A 43 4.01 -5.25 7.07
C VAL A 43 5.30 -6.03 7.28
N LYS A 44 5.95 -5.75 8.40
CA LYS A 44 7.11 -6.50 8.85
C LYS A 44 6.66 -7.63 9.77
N ASP A 45 7.11 -8.84 9.48
CA ASP A 45 6.90 -10.05 10.27
C ASP A 45 8.24 -10.75 10.45
N ASP A 46 8.59 -11.13 11.68
CA ASP A 46 9.87 -11.75 12.03
C ASP A 46 11.09 -10.96 11.50
N GLY A 47 11.03 -9.63 11.61
CA GLY A 47 12.11 -8.73 11.18
C GLY A 47 12.26 -8.53 9.67
N LYS A 48 11.35 -9.08 8.84
CA LYS A 48 11.38 -8.93 7.37
C LYS A 48 10.05 -8.38 6.84
N MET A 49 10.13 -7.53 5.82
CA MET A 49 8.93 -7.14 5.07
C MET A 49 8.40 -8.35 4.31
N VAL A 50 7.13 -8.66 4.49
CA VAL A 50 6.46 -9.77 3.78
C VAL A 50 5.91 -9.31 2.44
N GLU A 51 5.44 -10.25 1.63
CA GLU A 51 4.72 -9.89 0.41
C GLU A 51 3.46 -9.09 0.77
N GLY A 52 3.37 -7.90 0.20
CA GLY A 52 2.26 -6.99 0.42
C GLY A 52 1.11 -7.23 -0.55
N PHE A 53 0.21 -6.25 -0.62
CA PHE A 53 -0.85 -6.22 -1.61
C PHE A 53 -0.97 -4.84 -2.24
N TRP A 54 -1.33 -4.84 -3.51
CA TRP A 54 -1.79 -3.64 -4.20
C TRP A 54 -3.29 -3.46 -3.99
N CYS A 55 -3.74 -2.22 -3.89
CA CYS A 55 -5.15 -1.90 -3.82
C CYS A 55 -5.45 -0.55 -4.48
N GLU A 56 -6.69 -0.37 -4.91
CA GLU A 56 -7.22 0.94 -5.28
C GLU A 56 -8.04 1.49 -4.11
N VAL A 57 -7.70 2.69 -3.65
CA VAL A 57 -8.48 3.42 -2.64
C VAL A 57 -9.34 4.45 -3.35
N LYS A 58 -10.66 4.38 -3.15
CA LYS A 58 -11.62 5.37 -3.65
C LYS A 58 -11.96 6.40 -2.58
N SER A 59 -12.47 7.56 -3.02
CA SER A 59 -12.92 8.61 -2.11
C SER A 59 -14.05 8.10 -1.20
N ASN A 60 -13.93 8.32 0.11
CA ASN A 60 -14.86 7.84 1.15
C ASN A 60 -15.05 6.31 1.15
N ASP A 61 -14.09 5.56 0.63
CA ASP A 61 -14.12 4.10 0.67
C ASP A 61 -13.08 3.55 1.65
N THR A 62 -13.24 2.28 1.99
CA THR A 62 -12.38 1.58 2.95
C THR A 62 -11.91 0.27 2.34
N VAL A 63 -10.60 0.09 2.22
CA VAL A 63 -9.97 -1.20 1.88
C VAL A 63 -9.67 -1.93 3.17
N ILE A 64 -10.03 -3.21 3.28
CA ILE A 64 -9.87 -3.99 4.51
C ILE A 64 -9.18 -5.30 4.16
N LYS A 65 -8.05 -5.59 4.82
CA LYS A 65 -7.33 -6.86 4.69
C LYS A 65 -6.98 -7.43 6.05
N ARG A 66 -7.01 -8.76 6.17
CA ARG A 66 -6.52 -9.49 7.33
C ARG A 66 -5.20 -10.15 6.98
N TYR A 67 -4.24 -10.09 7.90
CA TYR A 67 -2.99 -10.85 7.77
C TYR A 67 -3.18 -12.27 8.32
N ASP A 68 -2.86 -13.26 7.50
CA ASP A 68 -2.87 -14.67 7.86
C ASP A 68 -1.43 -15.12 8.20
N TYR A 69 -1.19 -15.46 9.46
CA TYR A 69 0.13 -15.87 9.95
C TYR A 69 0.59 -17.24 9.42
N GLN A 70 -0.33 -18.11 9.00
CA GLN A 70 0.01 -19.43 8.48
C GLN A 70 0.51 -19.32 7.04
N SER A 71 -0.19 -18.55 6.20
CA SER A 71 0.22 -18.32 4.81
C SER A 71 1.21 -17.15 4.65
N LYS A 72 1.42 -16.36 5.70
CA LYS A 72 2.20 -15.12 5.70
C LYS A 72 1.76 -14.13 4.61
N SER A 73 0.45 -14.04 4.37
CA SER A 73 -0.13 -13.22 3.31
C SER A 73 -1.37 -12.46 3.76
N PHE A 74 -1.74 -11.43 3.00
CA PHE A 74 -2.98 -10.69 3.21
C PHE A 74 -4.15 -11.37 2.50
N VAL A 75 -5.24 -11.57 3.23
CA VAL A 75 -6.49 -12.16 2.75
C VAL A 75 -7.67 -11.21 2.95
N ASP A 76 -8.74 -11.41 2.18
CA ASP A 76 -10.00 -10.70 2.40
C ASP A 76 -10.64 -11.13 3.73
N CYS A 77 -11.40 -10.21 4.32
CA CYS A 77 -12.22 -10.52 5.49
C CYS A 77 -13.54 -11.18 5.07
N GLU A 78 -14.22 -11.82 6.00
CA GLU A 78 -15.60 -12.25 5.79
C GLU A 78 -16.51 -11.03 5.57
N PRO A 79 -17.57 -11.13 4.75
CA PRO A 79 -18.40 -9.98 4.37
C PRO A 79 -19.01 -9.20 5.54
N GLU A 80 -19.44 -9.89 6.60
CA GLU A 80 -20.01 -9.24 7.79
C GLU A 80 -18.97 -8.41 8.54
N GLU A 81 -17.73 -8.90 8.58
CA GLU A 81 -16.63 -8.17 9.21
C GLU A 81 -16.23 -6.97 8.38
N GLU A 82 -16.14 -7.13 7.06
CA GLU A 82 -15.85 -6.04 6.13
C GLU A 82 -16.84 -4.89 6.29
N LEU A 83 -18.15 -5.19 6.28
CA LEU A 83 -19.20 -4.20 6.48
C LEU A 83 -19.04 -3.45 7.80
N ARG A 84 -18.82 -4.19 8.90
CA ARG A 84 -18.65 -3.60 10.24
C ARG A 84 -17.44 -2.65 10.29
N TYR A 85 -16.29 -3.06 9.77
CA TYR A 85 -15.08 -2.22 9.82
C TYR A 85 -15.19 -1.01 8.89
N LYS A 86 -15.88 -1.14 7.76
CA LYS A 86 -16.20 -0.03 6.87
C LYS A 86 -17.04 1.03 7.57
N ASP A 87 -18.11 0.62 8.26
CA ASP A 87 -18.96 1.53 9.05
C ASP A 87 -18.17 2.21 10.18
N MET A 88 -17.32 1.46 10.88
CA MET A 88 -16.49 2.01 11.96
C MET A 88 -15.44 3.02 11.45
N ALA A 89 -14.85 2.80 10.27
CA ALA A 89 -13.91 3.72 9.66
C ALA A 89 -14.62 5.01 9.20
N ILE A 90 -15.75 4.88 8.49
CA ILE A 90 -16.51 6.02 7.95
C ILE A 90 -17.13 6.87 9.07
N SER A 91 -17.64 6.24 10.14
CA SER A 91 -18.18 6.95 11.31
C SER A 91 -17.11 7.64 12.17
N GLY A 92 -15.83 7.36 11.92
CA GLY A 92 -14.71 7.89 12.71
C GLY A 92 -14.49 7.19 14.05
N ALA A 93 -15.22 6.10 14.33
CA ALA A 93 -15.03 5.30 15.55
C ALA A 93 -13.60 4.74 15.69
N MET A 94 -12.87 4.62 14.57
CA MET A 94 -11.49 4.13 14.53
C MET A 94 -10.42 5.22 14.48
N ASN A 95 -10.76 6.51 14.53
CA ASN A 95 -9.81 7.60 14.25
C ASN A 95 -8.56 7.60 15.14
N GLN A 96 -8.66 7.11 16.38
CA GLN A 96 -7.50 7.02 17.28
C GLN A 96 -6.57 5.85 16.94
N ALA A 97 -7.09 4.83 16.25
CA ALA A 97 -6.38 3.63 15.85
C ALA A 97 -5.80 3.72 14.43
N LEU A 98 -6.22 4.70 13.63
CA LEU A 98 -5.77 4.89 12.26
C LEU A 98 -4.74 6.00 12.17
N PHE A 99 -3.64 5.72 11.46
CA PHE A 99 -2.59 6.70 11.25
C PHE A 99 -3.02 7.71 10.19
N PRO A 100 -3.06 9.03 10.48
CA PRO A 100 -3.50 10.05 9.53
C PRO A 100 -2.36 10.40 8.55
N VAL A 101 -2.34 9.72 7.41
CA VAL A 101 -1.20 9.72 6.48
C VAL A 101 -0.92 11.11 5.92
N MET A 102 -1.96 11.83 5.48
CA MET A 102 -1.79 13.16 4.88
C MET A 102 -1.29 14.19 5.88
N LYS A 103 -1.72 14.11 7.14
CA LYS A 103 -1.23 14.99 8.21
C LYS A 103 0.23 14.73 8.59
N LYS A 104 0.72 13.50 8.42
CA LYS A 104 2.04 13.07 8.93
C LYS A 104 3.11 12.90 7.87
N SER A 105 2.73 12.59 6.63
CA SER A 105 3.63 12.15 5.56
C SER A 105 3.31 12.82 4.21
N TYR A 106 2.82 14.06 4.22
CA TYR A 106 2.32 14.77 3.03
C TYR A 106 3.23 14.66 1.79
N SER A 107 4.52 14.96 1.94
CA SER A 107 5.49 14.97 0.83
C SER A 107 5.66 13.59 0.18
N LEU A 108 5.75 12.54 1.01
CA LEU A 108 5.86 11.16 0.54
C LEU A 108 4.60 10.70 -0.20
N VAL A 109 3.42 11.15 0.27
CA VAL A 109 2.17 10.88 -0.44
C VAL A 109 2.16 11.56 -1.81
N GLN A 110 2.56 12.84 -1.89
CA GLN A 110 2.61 13.53 -3.19
C GLN A 110 3.56 12.84 -4.16
N PHE A 111 4.75 12.48 -3.68
CA PHE A 111 5.74 11.76 -4.48
C PHE A 111 5.18 10.43 -5.01
N TRP A 112 4.48 9.65 -4.18
CA TRP A 112 3.86 8.42 -4.62
C TRP A 112 2.77 8.64 -5.68
N LEU A 113 1.92 9.64 -5.50
CA LEU A 113 0.88 9.97 -6.49
C LEU A 113 1.46 10.37 -7.84
N GLU A 114 2.59 11.09 -7.85
CA GLU A 114 3.32 11.41 -9.07
C GLU A 114 3.85 10.15 -9.75
N LEU A 115 4.50 9.26 -8.99
CA LEU A 115 5.04 7.99 -9.49
C LEU A 115 3.96 7.07 -10.07
N THR A 116 2.77 7.07 -9.47
CA THR A 116 1.67 6.17 -9.84
C THR A 116 0.61 6.82 -10.73
N SER A 117 0.83 8.06 -11.17
CA SER A 117 -0.16 8.86 -11.93
C SER A 117 -0.63 8.22 -13.24
N TYR A 118 0.18 7.34 -13.83
CA TYR A 118 -0.13 6.62 -15.07
C TYR A 118 -0.60 5.18 -14.85
N LEU A 119 -0.60 4.70 -13.61
CA LEU A 119 -1.12 3.38 -13.27
C LEU A 119 -2.65 3.41 -13.24
N LYS A 120 -3.26 2.34 -13.75
CA LYS A 120 -4.71 2.14 -13.72
C LYS A 120 -5.00 0.76 -13.13
N TYR A 121 -5.89 0.69 -12.15
CA TYR A 121 -6.16 -0.58 -11.45
C TYR A 121 -6.73 -1.66 -12.38
N GLU A 122 -7.41 -1.27 -13.47
CA GLU A 122 -7.91 -2.23 -14.46
C GLU A 122 -6.79 -3.02 -15.17
N ASN A 123 -5.55 -2.51 -15.11
CA ASN A 123 -4.37 -3.17 -15.68
C ASN A 123 -3.61 -4.02 -14.65
N TYR A 124 -4.19 -4.28 -13.47
CA TYR A 124 -3.58 -5.11 -12.44
C TYR A 124 -3.69 -6.62 -12.79
N PRO A 125 -2.65 -7.46 -12.57
CA PRO A 125 -1.35 -7.13 -11.99
C PRO A 125 -0.50 -6.28 -12.95
N PHE A 126 0.13 -5.24 -12.40
CA PHE A 126 0.98 -4.37 -13.20
C PHE A 126 2.11 -5.19 -13.82
N THR A 127 2.23 -5.13 -15.14
CA THR A 127 3.34 -5.78 -15.84
C THR A 127 4.59 -4.96 -15.59
N LEU A 128 5.43 -5.41 -14.66
CA LEU A 128 6.79 -4.88 -14.52
C LEU A 128 7.59 -5.37 -15.72
N HIS A 129 7.83 -4.49 -16.69
CA HIS A 129 8.79 -4.78 -17.74
C HIS A 129 10.14 -5.01 -17.07
N LYS A 130 10.70 -6.21 -17.23
CA LYS A 130 12.13 -6.41 -16.98
C LYS A 130 12.83 -5.59 -18.05
N GLU A 131 13.62 -4.60 -17.64
CA GLU A 131 14.58 -4.01 -18.55
C GLU A 131 15.50 -5.14 -19.01
N GLU A 132 15.38 -5.54 -20.27
CA GLU A 132 16.46 -6.28 -20.90
C GLU A 132 17.67 -5.32 -20.88
N PRO A 133 18.81 -5.74 -20.31
CA PRO A 133 19.99 -4.89 -20.30
C PRO A 133 20.24 -4.44 -21.74
N MET A 134 20.29 -3.13 -21.98
CA MET A 134 20.74 -2.63 -23.27
C MET A 134 22.14 -3.19 -23.50
N THR A 135 22.27 -4.18 -24.39
CA THR A 135 23.58 -4.59 -24.90
C THR A 135 24.10 -3.38 -25.67
N PRO A 136 25.22 -2.77 -25.24
CA PRO A 136 25.84 -1.74 -26.05
C PRO A 136 26.18 -2.34 -27.42
N PRO A 137 26.01 -1.61 -28.54
CA PRO A 137 26.38 -2.12 -29.85
C PRO A 137 27.85 -2.54 -29.83
N THR A 138 28.12 -3.82 -30.09
CA THR A 138 29.47 -4.40 -30.02
C THR A 138 30.35 -4.03 -31.23
N GLU A 139 29.82 -3.27 -32.19
CA GLU A 139 30.53 -2.88 -33.40
C GLU A 139 30.60 -1.35 -33.53
N LEU A 140 31.43 -0.73 -32.70
CA LEU A 140 32.08 0.51 -33.12
C LEU A 140 33.17 0.11 -34.12
N THR A 141 32.85 0.17 -35.42
CA THR A 141 33.92 0.05 -36.43
C THR A 141 34.84 1.27 -36.31
N PRO A 142 36.18 1.12 -36.42
CA PRO A 142 37.15 2.22 -36.23
C PRO A 142 37.06 3.42 -37.19
N LYS A 143 36.00 3.53 -38.00
CA LYS A 143 35.83 4.60 -38.99
C LYS A 143 35.09 5.83 -38.47
N GLU A 144 34.69 5.85 -37.20
CA GLU A 144 33.99 6.98 -36.58
C GLU A 144 34.72 7.53 -35.34
N LEU A 145 36.06 7.48 -35.34
CA LEU A 145 36.93 8.28 -34.45
C LEU A 145 37.60 9.42 -35.22
#